data_AF-X0RMY3-F1
#
_entry.id   AF-X0RMY3-F1
#
_cell.length_a   1.000
_cell.length_b   1.000
_cell.length_c   1.000
_cell.angle_alpha   90.00
_cell.angle_beta   90.00
_cell.angle_gamma   90.00
#
_symmetry.space_group_name_H-M   'P 1'
#
loop_
_entity.id
_entity.type
_entity.pdbx_description
1 polymer ?
#
loop_
_entity_poly.entity_id
_entity_poly.type
_entity_poly.pdbx_seq_one_letter_code
_entity_poly.pdbx_strand_id
1 'polypeptide(L)'
;MDKKQMKQIIDQPLDPEHIREGTYFSFFSDFYTRNNRVVILWVWGNALFFLALLVVSAILFFQTNNTQYHILYAALFICSVQILILTKIIYYLAVIRNRTLRDIKRLELCMAEMNEKLKD
;
A
#
# COMPACT_ATOMS: atom_id res chain seq x y z
N MET A 1 27.74 20.33 5.25
CA MET A 1 26.67 20.36 6.28
C MET A 1 27.35 20.22 7.64
N ASP A 2 27.07 21.12 8.59
CA ASP A 2 27.87 21.33 9.82
C ASP A 2 27.77 20.14 10.83
N LYS A 3 28.88 19.76 11.47
CA LYS A 3 29.01 18.61 12.40
C LYS A 3 27.96 18.60 13.52
N LYS A 4 27.42 19.75 13.90
CA LYS A 4 26.35 19.86 14.90
C LYS A 4 25.03 19.25 14.42
N GLN A 5 24.71 19.35 13.13
CA GLN A 5 23.47 18.81 12.57
C GLN A 5 23.49 17.28 12.48
N MET A 6 24.65 16.68 12.18
CA MET A 6 24.80 15.21 12.18
C MET A 6 24.66 14.61 13.58
N LYS A 7 25.27 15.24 14.60
CA LYS A 7 25.09 14.80 15.98
C LYS A 7 23.64 14.95 16.44
N GLN A 8 22.96 16.01 16.02
CA GLN A 8 21.57 16.23 16.36
C GLN A 8 20.63 15.18 15.75
N ILE A 9 20.93 14.64 14.56
CA ILE A 9 20.15 13.55 13.95
C ILE A 9 20.40 12.20 14.67
N ILE A 10 21.60 11.99 15.21
CA ILE A 10 22.00 10.74 15.90
C ILE A 10 21.54 10.73 17.38
N ASP A 11 21.62 11.87 18.06
CA ASP A 11 21.24 12.02 19.49
C ASP A 11 19.76 12.40 19.69
N GLN A 12 18.99 12.66 18.62
CA GLN A 12 17.55 12.87 18.78
C GLN A 12 16.92 11.54 19.22
N PRO A 13 16.38 11.46 20.45
CA PRO A 13 15.72 10.24 20.89
C PRO A 13 14.62 9.94 19.88
N LEU A 14 14.65 8.71 19.36
CA LEU A 14 13.70 8.21 18.38
C LEU A 14 12.32 8.19 19.03
N ASP A 15 11.62 9.33 19.01
CA ASP A 15 10.30 9.48 19.64
C ASP A 15 9.33 8.49 18.96
N PRO A 16 8.90 7.43 19.67
CA PRO A 16 8.03 6.42 19.10
C PRO A 16 6.64 7.00 18.74
N GLU A 17 6.29 8.15 19.31
CA GLU A 17 5.05 8.88 19.07
C GLU A 17 5.08 9.65 17.74
N HIS A 18 6.20 10.31 17.41
CA HIS A 18 6.35 11.04 16.14
C HIS A 18 6.42 10.10 14.92
N ILE A 19 6.97 8.89 15.11
CA ILE A 19 6.92 7.83 14.09
C ILE A 19 5.46 7.39 13.88
N ARG A 20 4.65 7.21 14.93
CA ARG A 20 3.27 6.74 14.80
C ARG A 20 2.36 7.74 14.09
N GLU A 21 2.44 9.01 14.44
CA GLU A 21 1.51 10.03 13.92
C GLU A 21 1.92 10.54 12.53
N GLY A 22 3.22 10.70 12.30
CA GLY A 22 3.78 11.06 11.00
C GLY A 22 3.64 9.94 9.97
N THR A 23 3.74 8.67 10.38
CA THR A 23 3.69 7.52 9.46
C THR A 23 2.37 7.43 8.70
N TYR A 24 1.20 7.61 9.33
CA TYR A 24 -0.08 7.43 8.61
C TYR A 24 -0.40 8.54 7.60
N PHE A 25 -0.06 9.79 7.91
CA PHE A 25 -0.32 10.92 7.01
C PHE A 25 0.77 11.10 5.95
N SER A 26 2.04 10.86 6.32
CA SER A 26 3.14 10.81 5.34
C SER A 26 3.00 9.63 4.39
N PHE A 27 2.42 8.49 4.83
CA PHE A 27 1.97 7.40 3.97
C PHE A 27 1.12 7.96 2.82
N PHE A 28 0.02 8.67 3.12
CA PHE A 28 -0.89 9.30 2.12
C PHE A 28 -0.19 10.28 1.17
N SER A 29 0.78 11.05 1.65
CA SER A 29 1.52 11.97 0.80
C SER A 29 2.48 11.25 -0.17
N ASP A 30 3.10 10.15 0.26
CA ASP A 30 4.06 9.37 -0.53
C ASP A 30 3.33 8.50 -1.58
N PHE A 31 2.10 8.08 -1.28
CA PHE A 31 1.15 7.49 -2.24
C PHE A 31 0.84 8.43 -3.42
N TYR A 32 0.89 9.75 -3.23
CA TYR A 32 0.58 10.75 -4.27
C TYR A 32 1.77 11.13 -5.16
N THR A 33 2.86 10.37 -5.09
CA THR A 33 3.97 10.50 -6.05
C THR A 33 3.50 10.08 -7.44
N ARG A 34 3.84 10.86 -8.49
CA ARG A 34 3.36 10.74 -9.88
C ARG A 34 3.39 9.31 -10.45
N ASN A 35 4.31 8.47 -9.98
CA ASN A 35 4.48 7.09 -10.42
C ASN A 35 3.39 6.11 -9.90
N ASN A 36 2.78 6.38 -8.74
CA ASN A 36 1.82 5.46 -8.12
C ASN A 36 0.35 5.79 -8.48
N ARG A 37 0.11 6.88 -9.21
CA ARG A 37 -1.24 7.29 -9.64
C ARG A 37 -1.92 6.22 -10.49
N VAL A 38 -1.19 5.56 -11.39
CA VAL A 38 -1.74 4.48 -12.23
C VAL A 38 -2.21 3.30 -11.37
N VAL A 39 -1.42 2.92 -10.36
CA VAL A 39 -1.76 1.82 -9.44
C VAL A 39 -2.98 2.18 -8.60
N ILE A 40 -3.04 3.41 -8.07
CA ILE A 40 -4.19 3.89 -7.27
C ILE A 40 -5.46 3.90 -8.12
N LEU A 41 -5.40 4.43 -9.34
CA LEU A 41 -6.53 4.52 -10.26
C LEU A 41 -7.00 3.12 -10.67
N TRP A 42 -6.06 2.18 -10.88
CA TRP A 42 -6.37 0.78 -11.16
C TRP A 42 -7.04 0.08 -9.98
N VAL A 43 -6.59 0.32 -8.74
CA VAL A 43 -7.18 -0.24 -7.52
C VAL A 43 -8.58 0.33 -7.28
N TRP A 44 -8.76 1.65 -7.39
CA TRP A 44 -10.08 2.28 -7.25
C TRP A 44 -11.04 1.87 -8.35
N GLY A 45 -10.57 1.76 -9.60
CA GLY A 45 -11.37 1.28 -10.73
C GLY A 45 -11.83 -0.17 -10.52
N ASN A 46 -10.94 -1.06 -10.13
CA ASN A 46 -11.30 -2.46 -9.79
C ASN A 46 -12.26 -2.51 -8.60
N ALA A 47 -12.01 -1.72 -7.55
CA ALA A 47 -12.86 -1.68 -6.37
C ALA A 47 -14.31 -1.30 -6.73
N LEU A 48 -14.50 -0.24 -7.52
CA LEU A 48 -15.81 0.19 -7.99
C LEU A 48 -16.47 -0.85 -8.91
N PHE A 49 -15.71 -1.40 -9.85
CA PHE A 49 -16.21 -2.40 -10.79
C PHE A 49 -16.71 -3.66 -10.07
N PHE A 50 -15.91 -4.22 -9.16
CA PHE A 50 -16.29 -5.41 -8.41
C PHE A 50 -17.38 -5.13 -7.37
N LEU A 51 -17.43 -3.92 -6.81
CA LEU A 51 -18.54 -3.52 -5.93
C LEU A 51 -19.86 -3.45 -6.70
N ALA A 52 -19.87 -2.90 -7.91
CA ALA A 52 -21.04 -2.92 -8.78
C ALA A 52 -21.43 -4.35 -9.17
N LEU A 53 -20.44 -5.18 -9.54
CA LEU A 53 -20.66 -6.59 -9.90
C LEU A 53 -21.26 -7.38 -8.71
N LEU A 54 -20.82 -7.09 -7.49
CA LEU A 54 -21.30 -7.70 -6.26
C LEU A 54 -22.78 -7.35 -6.00
N VAL A 55 -23.14 -6.07 -6.14
CA VAL A 55 -24.53 -5.60 -5.99
C VAL A 55 -25.43 -6.24 -7.05
N VAL A 56 -24.99 -6.25 -8.32
CA VAL A 56 -25.74 -6.88 -9.42
C VAL A 56 -25.92 -8.38 -9.21
N SER A 57 -24.86 -9.08 -8.79
CA SER A 57 -24.93 -10.52 -8.50
C SER A 57 -25.86 -10.83 -7.33
N ALA A 58 -25.88 -9.99 -6.29
CA ALA A 58 -26.81 -10.13 -5.18
C ALA A 58 -28.26 -9.93 -5.63
N ILE A 59 -28.55 -8.92 -6.46
CA ILE A 59 -29.89 -8.68 -6.98
C ILE A 59 -30.36 -9.84 -7.86
N LEU A 60 -29.52 -10.33 -8.79
CA LEU A 60 -29.87 -11.46 -9.65
C LEU A 60 -30.05 -12.77 -8.86
N PHE A 61 -29.33 -12.95 -7.76
CA PHE A 61 -29.53 -14.09 -6.86
C PHE A 61 -30.94 -14.11 -6.25
N PHE A 62 -31.48 -12.96 -5.86
CA PHE A 62 -32.84 -12.88 -5.30
C PHE A 62 -33.95 -12.95 -6.36
N GLN A 63 -33.65 -12.64 -7.62
CA GLN A 63 -34.64 -12.65 -8.70
C GLN A 63 -34.79 -14.02 -9.40
N THR A 64 -33.79 -14.89 -9.30
CA THR A 64 -33.80 -16.19 -9.98
C THR A 64 -34.58 -17.21 -9.16
N ASN A 65 -35.38 -18.06 -9.81
CA ASN A 65 -36.12 -19.17 -9.16
C ASN A 65 -35.57 -20.55 -9.53
N ASN A 66 -34.54 -20.59 -10.38
CA ASN A 66 -33.87 -21.82 -10.82
C ASN A 66 -32.61 -22.07 -9.98
N THR A 67 -32.53 -23.25 -9.37
CA THR A 67 -31.44 -23.66 -8.47
C THR A 67 -30.06 -23.64 -9.13
N GLN A 68 -29.95 -23.93 -10.43
CA GLN A 68 -28.67 -23.83 -11.16
C GLN A 68 -28.12 -22.40 -11.22
N TYR A 69 -28.98 -21.41 -11.46
CA TYR A 69 -28.57 -20.02 -11.56
C TYR A 69 -28.25 -19.42 -10.18
N HIS A 70 -28.91 -19.88 -9.11
CA HIS A 70 -28.55 -19.52 -7.73
C HIS A 70 -27.09 -19.84 -7.39
N ILE A 71 -26.64 -21.05 -7.71
CA ILE A 71 -25.26 -21.49 -7.42
C ILE A 71 -24.26 -20.67 -8.23
N LEU A 72 -24.59 -20.36 -9.49
CA LEU A 72 -23.75 -19.53 -10.36
C LEU A 72 -23.56 -18.11 -9.79
N TYR A 73 -24.65 -17.43 -9.40
CA TYR A 73 -24.55 -16.09 -8.80
C TYR A 73 -23.86 -16.10 -7.43
N ALA A 74 -24.03 -17.15 -6.63
CA ALA A 74 -23.31 -17.29 -5.36
C ALA A 74 -21.80 -17.48 -5.58
N ALA A 75 -21.39 -18.32 -6.53
CA ALA A 75 -19.99 -18.51 -6.87
C ALA A 75 -19.36 -17.23 -7.43
N LEU A 76 -20.09 -16.50 -8.27
CA LEU A 76 -19.64 -15.24 -8.87
C LEU A 76 -19.48 -14.14 -7.80
N PHE A 77 -20.37 -14.11 -6.80
CA PHE A 77 -20.25 -13.26 -5.62
C PHE A 77 -18.98 -13.58 -4.83
N ILE A 78 -18.76 -14.85 -4.47
CA ILE A 78 -17.57 -15.27 -3.69
C ILE A 78 -16.28 -14.97 -4.44
N CYS A 79 -16.24 -15.28 -5.75
CA CYS A 79 -15.07 -15.02 -6.59
C CYS A 79 -14.77 -13.52 -6.66
N SER A 80 -15.79 -12.69 -6.82
CA SER A 80 -15.67 -11.22 -6.84
C SER A 80 -15.09 -10.68 -5.52
N VAL A 81 -15.57 -11.18 -4.39
CA VAL A 81 -15.06 -10.81 -3.06
C VAL A 81 -13.61 -11.25 -2.89
N GLN A 82 -13.27 -12.46 -3.31
CA GLN A 82 -11.91 -12.99 -3.20
C GLN A 82 -10.91 -12.16 -4.02
N ILE A 83 -11.28 -11.79 -5.25
CA ILE A 83 -10.46 -10.94 -6.12
C ILE A 83 -10.24 -9.57 -5.47
N LEU A 84 -11.30 -8.95 -4.92
CA LEU A 84 -11.17 -7.68 -4.19
C LEU A 84 -10.16 -7.74 -3.04
N ILE A 85 -10.21 -8.81 -2.24
CA ILE A 85 -9.29 -9.01 -1.11
C ILE A 85 -7.85 -9.19 -1.61
N LEU A 86 -7.64 -10.03 -2.63
CA LEU A 86 -6.33 -10.26 -3.22
C LEU A 86 -5.73 -8.97 -3.79
N THR A 87 -6.51 -8.19 -4.55
CA THR A 87 -6.08 -6.89 -5.09
C THR A 87 -5.63 -5.94 -3.97
N LYS A 88 -6.36 -5.92 -2.84
CA LYS A 88 -5.99 -5.09 -1.68
C LYS A 88 -4.67 -5.53 -1.06
N ILE A 89 -4.46 -6.84 -0.90
CA ILE A 89 -3.20 -7.39 -0.36
C ILE A 89 -2.01 -7.06 -1.28
N ILE A 90 -2.17 -7.25 -2.59
CA ILE A 90 -1.12 -6.94 -3.58
C ILE A 90 -0.75 -5.46 -3.54
N TYR A 91 -1.76 -4.59 -3.42
CA TYR A 91 -1.53 -3.15 -3.27
C TYR A 91 -0.70 -2.84 -2.01
N TYR A 92 -1.09 -3.37 -0.85
CA TYR A 92 -0.31 -3.18 0.38
C TYR A 92 1.11 -3.73 0.25
N LEU A 93 1.28 -4.89 -0.39
CA LEU A 93 2.60 -5.49 -0.62
C LEU A 93 3.49 -4.60 -1.50
N ALA A 94 2.95 -4.04 -2.59
CA ALA A 94 3.68 -3.14 -3.48
C ALA A 94 4.18 -1.90 -2.74
N VAL A 95 3.36 -1.36 -1.83
CA VAL A 95 3.67 -0.18 -1.04
C VAL A 95 4.79 -0.45 -0.04
N ILE A 96 4.68 -1.57 0.68
CA ILE A 96 5.69 -2.00 1.63
C ILE A 96 7.03 -2.22 0.93
N ARG A 97 7.05 -2.90 -0.23
CA ARG A 97 8.27 -3.14 -1.00
C ARG A 97 8.97 -1.83 -1.41
N ASN A 98 8.21 -0.86 -1.89
CA ASN A 98 8.76 0.44 -2.29
C ASN A 98 9.38 1.20 -1.12
N ARG A 99 8.77 1.09 0.07
CA ARG A 99 9.31 1.68 1.31
C ARG A 99 10.63 1.00 1.70
N THR A 100 10.64 -0.32 1.79
CA THR A 100 11.84 -1.08 2.16
C THR A 100 13.02 -0.77 1.24
N LEU A 101 12.77 -0.63 -0.07
CA LEU A 101 13.80 -0.24 -1.04
C LEU A 101 14.36 1.17 -0.80
N ARG A 102 13.53 2.13 -0.39
CA ARG A 102 13.99 3.50 -0.06
C ARG A 102 14.81 3.52 1.21
N ASP A 103 14.40 2.76 2.23
CA ASP A 103 15.09 2.67 3.50
C ASP A 103 16.46 1.99 3.32
N ILE A 104 16.53 0.92 2.54
CA ILE A 104 17.80 0.27 2.17
C ILE A 104 18.74 1.26 1.46
N LYS A 105 18.26 2.00 0.45
CA LYS A 105 19.09 2.98 -0.25
C LYS A 105 19.62 4.10 0.65
N ARG A 106 18.84 4.53 1.65
CA ARG A 106 19.31 5.51 2.65
C ARG A 106 20.39 4.91 3.54
N LEU A 107 20.25 3.64 3.94
CA LEU A 107 21.27 2.93 4.71
C LEU A 107 22.56 2.76 3.90
N GLU A 108 22.46 2.40 2.62
CA GLU A 108 23.62 2.30 1.71
C GLU A 108 24.38 3.63 1.60
N LEU A 109 23.66 4.74 1.42
CA LEU A 109 24.26 6.08 1.36
C LEU A 109 24.92 6.47 2.69
N CYS A 110 24.26 6.20 3.82
CA CYS A 110 24.80 6.48 5.14
C CYS A 110 26.10 5.69 5.38
N MET A 111 26.11 4.40 5.04
CA MET A 111 27.29 3.55 5.14
C MET A 111 28.43 4.04 4.23
N ALA A 112 28.12 4.47 3.00
CA ALA A 112 29.11 5.03 2.09
C ALA A 112 29.76 6.31 2.66
N GLU A 113 28.95 7.22 3.21
CA GLU A 113 29.45 8.47 3.79
C GLU A 113 30.27 8.25 5.08
N MET A 114 29.89 7.26 5.90
CA MET A 114 30.67 6.86 7.07
C MET A 114 32.01 6.22 6.67
N ASN A 115 32.03 5.43 5.59
CA ASN A 115 33.24 4.80 5.09
C ASN A 115 34.22 5.81 4.49
N GLU A 116 33.72 6.82 3.75
CA GLU A 116 34.58 7.91 3.27
C GLU A 116 35.22 8.68 4.43
N LYS A 117 34.47 8.99 5.49
CA LYS A 117 34.98 9.68 6.68
C LYS A 117 35.95 8.86 7.53
N LEU A 118 36.00 7.54 7.36
CA LEU A 118 36.94 6.67 8.06
C LEU A 118 38.26 6.50 7.30
N LYS A 119 38.28 6.87 6.02
CA LYS A 119 39.42 6.75 5.11
C LYS A 119 40.29 8.01 5.06
N ASP A 120 39.72 9.15 5.48
CA ASP A 120 40.41 10.41 5.81
C ASP A 120 40.82 10.46 7.29
#